data_AF-A0AB73N3R2-F1
#
_entry.id   AF-A0AB73N3R2-F1
#
_cell.length_a   1.000
_cell.length_b   1.000
_cell.length_c   1.000
_cell.angle_alpha   90.00
_cell.angle_beta   90.00
_cell.angle_gamma   90.00
#
_symmetry.space_group_name_H-M   'P 1'
#
loop_
_entity.id
_entity.type
_entity.pdbx_description
1 polymer ?
#
loop_
_entity_poly.entity_id
_entity_poly.type
_entity_poly.pdbx_seq_one_letter_code
_entity_poly.pdbx_strand_id
1 'polypeptide(L)' 'MINKTALFFEIFAKNLGLEIQIPRPSRSTRKICATTNTVVGLTCVGTGLMMPSKVLVGIGALGLAGATFLIMDKIEKTD' A
#
# COMPACT_ATOMS: atom_id res chain seq x y z
N MET A 1 -7.57 3.96 -4.14
CA MET A 1 -6.36 4.42 -4.83
C MET A 1 -5.69 3.36 -5.70
N ILE A 2 -5.23 2.19 -5.22
CA ILE A 2 -4.52 1.20 -6.08
C ILE A 2 -5.40 0.76 -7.25
N ASN A 3 -6.69 0.58 -6.96
CA ASN A 3 -7.71 0.27 -7.97
C ASN A 3 -7.86 1.37 -9.05
N LYS A 4 -7.78 2.65 -8.67
CA LYS A 4 -7.92 3.77 -9.62
C LYS A 4 -6.70 3.91 -10.51
N THR A 5 -5.51 3.70 -9.95
CA THR A 5 -4.26 3.69 -10.71
C THR A 5 -4.25 2.54 -11.72
N ALA A 6 -4.66 1.34 -11.31
CA ALA A 6 -4.80 0.20 -12.23
C ALA A 6 -5.78 0.52 -13.36
N LEU A 7 -6.98 1.04 -13.06
CA LEU A 7 -7.95 1.45 -14.09
C LEU A 7 -7.37 2.47 -15.08
N PHE A 8 -6.64 3.46 -14.58
CA PHE A 8 -6.03 4.47 -15.45
C PHE A 8 -5.07 3.85 -16.47
N PHE A 9 -4.21 2.93 -16.05
CA PHE A 9 -3.28 2.24 -16.95
C PHE A 9 -4.00 1.27 -17.90
N GLU A 10 -5.04 0.58 -17.44
CA GLU A 10 -5.86 -0.30 -18.29
C GLU A 10 -6.57 0.51 -19.39
N ILE A 11 -7.13 1.68 -19.05
CA ILE A 11 -7.76 2.60 -20.02
C ILE A 11 -6.72 3.16 -20.99
N PHE A 12 -5.56 3.57 -20.49
CA PHE A 12 -4.48 4.09 -21.32
C PHE A 12 -3.97 3.03 -22.31
N ALA A 13 -3.77 1.79 -21.86
CA ALA A 13 -3.39 0.67 -22.72
C ALA A 13 -4.46 0.38 -23.78
N LYS A 14 -5.74 0.43 -23.40
CA LYS A 14 -6.87 0.26 -24.33
C LYS A 14 -6.86 1.31 -25.43
N ASN A 15 -6.54 2.57 -25.09
CA ASN A 15 -6.39 3.65 -26.07
C ASN A 15 -5.21 3.44 -27.04
N LEU A 16 -4.23 2.62 -26.66
CA LEU A 16 -3.10 2.21 -27.50
C LEU A 16 -3.39 0.92 -28.29
N GLY A 17 -4.61 0.38 -28.21
CA GLY A 17 -5.01 -0.88 -28.86
C GLY A 17 -4.54 -2.14 -28.14
N LEU A 18 -4.06 -2.02 -26.90
CA LEU A 18 -3.62 -3.15 -26.07
C LEU A 18 -4.68 -3.48 -25.02
N GLU A 19 -5.05 -4.75 -24.91
CA GLU A 19 -5.89 -5.23 -23.82
C GLU A 19 -5.00 -5.75 -22.68
N ILE A 20 -4.86 -4.94 -21.63
CA ILE A 20 -4.11 -5.29 -20.43
C ILE A 20 -5.08 -5.29 -19.26
N GLN A 21 -5.06 -6.34 -18.46
CA GLN A 21 -5.70 -6.38 -17.14
C GLN A 21 -4.62 -6.45 -16.06
N ILE A 22 -4.65 -5.50 -15.13
CA ILE A 22 -3.70 -5.45 -14.02
C ILE A 22 -4.30 -6.27 -12.87
N PRO A 23 -3.63 -7.36 -12.43
CA PRO A 23 -4.14 -8.20 -11.38
C PRO A 23 -4.26 -7.39 -10.08
N ARG A 24 -5.45 -7.40 -9.47
CA ARG A 24 -5.69 -6.68 -8.22
C ARG A 24 -5.38 -7.56 -7.03
N PRO A 25 -4.70 -7.03 -5.99
CA PRO A 25 -4.40 -7.81 -4.80
C PRO A 25 -5.69 -8.18 -4.07
N SER A 26 -5.77 -9.44 -3.64
CA SER A 26 -6.93 -9.96 -2.90
C SER A 26 -7.14 -9.20 -1.58
N ARG A 27 -8.36 -9.23 -1.04
CA ARG A 27 -8.69 -8.63 0.27
C ARG A 27 -7.77 -9.16 1.38
N SER A 28 -7.51 -10.47 1.37
CA SER A 28 -6.64 -11.13 2.37
C SER A 28 -5.19 -10.66 2.24
N THR A 29 -4.66 -10.60 1.02
CA THR A 29 -3.28 -10.13 0.78
C THR A 29 -3.10 -8.69 1.26
N ARG A 30 -4.05 -7.79 0.96
CA ARG A 30 -4.01 -6.40 1.43
C ARG A 30 -4.03 -6.30 2.95
N LYS A 31 -4.91 -7.09 3.61
CA LYS A 31 -5.01 -7.11 5.07
C LYS A 31 -3.69 -7.56 5.70
N ILE A 32 -3.08 -8.62 5.17
CA ILE A 32 -1.78 -9.11 5.64
C ILE A 32 -0.71 -8.03 5.48
N CYS A 33 -0.58 -7.42 4.29
CA CYS A 33 0.38 -6.36 4.05
C CYS A 33 0.16 -5.15 4.97
N ALA A 34 -1.09 -4.72 5.18
CA ALA A 34 -1.41 -3.63 6.09
C ALA A 34 -1.01 -3.96 7.54
N THR A 35 -1.30 -5.18 8.01
CA THR A 35 -0.89 -5.61 9.35
C THR A 35 0.62 -5.71 9.49
N THR A 36 1.32 -6.28 8.52
CA THR A 36 2.79 -6.38 8.55
C THR A 36 3.43 -5.00 8.54
N ASN A 37 2.98 -4.09 7.68
CA ASN A 37 3.50 -2.72 7.63
C ASN A 37 3.23 -1.95 8.93
N THR A 38 2.09 -2.20 9.58
CA THR A 38 1.77 -1.60 10.88
C THR A 38 2.71 -2.11 11.97
N VAL A 39 2.88 -3.43 12.08
CA VAL A 39 3.72 -4.07 13.10
C VAL A 39 5.18 -3.65 12.92
N VAL A 40 5.73 -3.83 11.71
CA VAL A 40 7.12 -3.45 11.42
C VAL A 40 7.33 -1.95 11.59
N GLY A 41 6.37 -1.13 11.14
CA GLY A 41 6.41 0.32 11.30
C GLY A 41 6.48 0.74 12.77
N LEU A 42 5.61 0.20 13.62
CA LEU A 42 5.62 0.44 15.07
C LEU A 42 6.93 -0.01 15.71
N THR A 43 7.44 -1.19 15.34
CA THR A 43 8.71 -1.70 15.87
C THR A 43 9.87 -0.78 15.47
N CYS A 44 9.95 -0.34 14.22
CA CYS A 44 11.00 0.58 13.75
C CYS A 44 10.91 1.95 14.42
N VAL A 45 9.71 2.50 14.63
CA VAL A 45 9.54 3.75 15.39
C VAL A 45 9.97 3.56 16.85
N GLY A 46 9.47 2.52 17.52
CA GLY A 46 9.79 2.25 18.93
C GLY A 46 11.28 2.04 19.16
N THR A 47 11.92 1.21 18.34
CA THR A 47 13.38 0.99 18.39
C THR A 47 14.17 2.24 18.00
N GLY A 48 13.71 3.01 17.02
CA GLY A 48 14.30 4.28 16.64
C GLY A 48 14.28 5.33 17.75
N LEU A 49 13.21 5.35 18.55
CA LEU A 49 13.10 6.21 19.73
C LEU A 49 14.00 5.74 20.88
N MET A 50 14.18 4.43 21.06
CA MET A 50 15.07 3.87 22.09
C MET A 50 16.56 4.03 21.78
N MET A 51 16.96 3.93 20.50
CA MET A 51 18.36 4.03 20.03
C MET A 51 18.67 5.38 19.33
N PRO A 52 18.02 6.47 19.75
CA PRO A 52 17.83 7.75 19.03
C PRO A 52 18.22 7.82 17.54
N SER A 53 17.72 6.88 16.72
CA SER A 53 18.06 6.79 15.29
C SER A 53 16.95 7.41 14.44
N LYS A 54 17.24 8.60 13.88
CA LYS A 54 16.32 9.31 12.97
C LYS A 54 15.95 8.49 11.73
N VAL A 55 16.86 7.63 11.27
CA VAL A 55 16.63 6.76 10.11
C VAL A 55 15.57 5.70 10.42
N LEU A 56 15.67 5.04 11.59
CA LEU A 56 14.70 4.03 12.01
C LEU A 56 13.31 4.64 12.21
N VAL A 57 13.24 5.82 12.82
CA VAL A 57 11.97 6.55 12.99
C VAL A 57 11.38 6.93 11.62
N GLY A 58 12.20 7.40 10.69
CA GLY A 58 11.76 7.74 9.32
C GLY A 58 11.22 6.53 8.56
N ILE A 59 11.94 5.41 8.56
CA ILE A 59 11.50 4.15 7.93
C ILE A 59 10.21 3.65 8.58
N GLY A 60 10.12 3.70 9.92
CA GLY A 60 8.93 3.29 10.65
C GLY A 60 7.71 4.14 10.31
N ALA A 61 7.87 5.46 10.23
CA ALA A 61 6.79 6.38 9.82
C ALA A 61 6.32 6.12 8.39
N LEU A 62 7.24 5.83 7.45
CA LEU A 62 6.89 5.45 6.09
C LEU A 62 6.11 4.12 6.03
N GLY A 63 6.50 3.14 6.85
CA GLY A 63 5.78 1.87 6.98
C GLY A 63 4.34 2.08 7.47
N LEU A 64 4.14 2.94 8.46
CA LEU A 64 2.81 3.30 8.96
C LEU A 64 1.97 4.04 7.91
N ALA A 65 2.56 4.97 7.17
CA ALA A 65 1.89 5.65 6.07
C ALA A 65 1.48 4.67 4.96
N GLY A 66 2.31 3.67 4.65
CA GLY A 66 1.96 2.60 3.72
C GLY A 66 0.81 1.73 4.22
N ALA A 67 0.77 1.43 5.52
CA ALA A 67 -0.33 0.67 6.13
C ALA A 67 -1.66 1.43 6.06
N THR A 68 -1.67 2.72 6.42
CA THR A 68 -2.88 3.55 6.34
C THR A 68 -3.36 3.69 4.90
N PHE A 69 -2.45 3.84 3.94
CA PHE A 69 -2.77 3.85 2.52
C PHE A 69 -3.48 2.57 2.07
N LEU A 70 -3.00 1.39 2.51
CA LEU A 70 -3.61 0.10 2.19
C LEU A 70 -4.97 -0.11 2.86
N ILE A 71 -5.17 0.41 4.08
CA ILE A 71 -6.43 0.31 4.83
C ILE A 71 -7.50 1.23 4.23
N MET A 72 -7.11 2.44 3.82
CA MET A 72 -8.00 3.42 3.20
C MET A 72 -8.35 3.07 1.74
N ASP A 73 -7.64 2.12 1.14
CA ASP A 73 -7.90 1.65 -0.22
C ASP A 73 -9.21 0.83 -0.27
N LYS A 74 -10.35 1.53 -0.28
CA LYS A 74 -11.67 0.91 -0.48
C LYS A 74 -11.74 0.25 -1.84
N ILE A 75 -12.28 -0.97 -1.84
CA ILE A 75 -12.71 -1.65 -3.06
C ILE A 75 -13.94 -0.88 -3.55
N GLU A 76 -13.75 -0.07 -4.58
CA GLU A 76 -14.83 0.33 -5.46
C GLU A 76 -15.34 -0.97 -6.09
N LYS A 77 -16.47 -1.49 -5.57
CA LYS A 77 -17.19 -2.58 -6.21
C LYS A 77 -17.57 -2.06 -7.59
N THR A 78 -16.95 -2.63 -8.61
CA THR A 78 -17.51 -2.63 -9.95
C THR A 78 -18.54 -3.75 -9.92
N ASP A 79 -19.74 -3.43 -9.40
CA ASP A 79 -20.95 -4.16 -9.76
C ASP A 79 -21.42 -3.62 -11.11
#